data_AF-A0A101GSV4-F1
#
_entry.id   AF-A0A101GSV4-F1
#
_cell.length_a   1.000
_cell.length_b   1.000
_cell.length_c   1.000
_cell.angle_alpha   90.00
_cell.angle_beta   90.00
_cell.angle_gamma   90.00
#
_symmetry.space_group_name_H-M   'P 1'
#
loop_
_entity.id
_entity.type
_entity.pdbx_description
1 polymer ?
#
loop_
_entity_poly.entity_id
_entity_poly.type
_entity_poly.pdbx_seq_one_letter_code
_entity_poly.pdbx_strand_id
1 'polypeptide(L)'
;MASLPQKKNNIGYVLGMGSGLGFVLAFPLVLTILLGVMIDKKLETFPIALIISVLIGIGLAPAIAIALIGSKGSEAIGRNPEAASKVQTSMILSIAFAEAIAIYALVVALIILFV
;
A
#
# COMPACT_ATOMS: atom_id res chain seq x y z
N MET A 1 -29.33 27.83 -8.85
CA MET A 1 -28.33 27.72 -7.77
C MET A 1 -28.29 26.29 -7.29
N ALA A 2 -27.40 25.46 -7.83
CA ALA A 2 -27.22 24.09 -7.36
C ALA A 2 -26.49 24.12 -6.01
N SER A 3 -27.13 23.63 -4.97
CA SER A 3 -26.55 23.54 -3.62
C SER A 3 -25.34 22.62 -3.66
N LEU A 4 -24.17 23.17 -3.30
CA LEU A 4 -22.94 22.41 -3.14
C LEU A 4 -23.16 21.27 -2.13
N PRO A 5 -22.69 20.04 -2.40
CA PRO A 5 -22.83 18.93 -1.47
C PRO A 5 -22.08 19.27 -0.17
N GLN A 6 -22.84 19.35 0.93
CA GLN A 6 -22.33 19.65 2.25
C GLN A 6 -21.37 18.54 2.70
N LYS A 7 -20.10 18.92 2.93
CA LYS A 7 -19.00 18.07 3.41
C LYS A 7 -19.36 17.49 4.78
N LYS A 8 -20.04 16.34 4.79
CA LYS A 8 -20.41 15.59 6.00
C LYS A 8 -19.14 15.19 6.74
N ASN A 9 -18.92 15.81 7.89
CA ASN A 9 -17.82 15.65 8.85
C ASN A 9 -16.94 14.40 8.61
N ASN A 10 -15.71 14.66 8.13
CA ASN A 10 -14.71 13.69 7.67
C ASN A 10 -14.38 12.57 8.67
N ILE A 11 -14.73 12.67 9.95
CA ILE A 11 -14.40 11.67 10.97
C ILE A 11 -15.13 10.34 10.77
N GLY A 12 -16.42 10.35 10.42
CA GLY A 12 -17.19 9.11 10.23
C GLY A 12 -16.79 8.34 8.97
N TYR A 13 -16.40 9.07 7.91
CA TYR A 13 -15.91 8.49 6.66
C TYR A 13 -14.49 7.92 6.83
N VAL A 14 -13.63 8.63 7.58
CA VAL A 14 -12.29 8.17 7.95
C VAL A 14 -12.34 6.98 8.91
N LEU A 15 -13.28 6.95 9.86
CA LEU A 15 -13.51 5.79 10.74
C LEU A 15 -14.10 4.59 9.99
N GLY A 16 -15.00 4.81 9.03
CA GLY A 16 -15.57 3.74 8.20
C GLY A 16 -14.59 3.15 7.19
N MET A 17 -13.71 3.96 6.60
CA MET A 17 -12.58 3.47 5.81
C MET A 17 -11.50 2.83 6.70
N GLY A 18 -11.29 3.36 7.90
CA GLY A 18 -10.30 2.87 8.87
C GLY A 18 -10.65 1.53 9.53
N SER A 19 -11.93 1.21 9.72
CA SER A 19 -12.36 -0.08 10.30
C SER A 19 -12.26 -1.23 9.29
N GLY A 20 -12.49 -0.97 8.00
CA GLY A 20 -12.34 -1.96 6.94
C GLY A 20 -10.89 -2.16 6.50
N LEU A 21 -10.17 -1.07 6.20
CA LEU A 21 -8.75 -1.17 5.88
C LEU A 21 -7.97 -1.65 7.10
N GLY A 22 -8.17 -1.07 8.29
CA GLY A 22 -7.44 -1.48 9.49
C GLY A 22 -7.50 -2.98 9.77
N PHE A 23 -8.64 -3.63 9.54
CA PHE A 23 -8.76 -5.08 9.69
C PHE A 23 -8.08 -5.86 8.55
N VAL A 24 -8.22 -5.41 7.31
CA VAL A 24 -7.55 -6.00 6.14
C VAL A 24 -6.03 -5.81 6.19
N LEU A 25 -5.52 -4.75 6.81
CA LEU A 25 -4.08 -4.51 6.99
C LEU A 25 -3.53 -5.20 8.24
N ALA A 26 -4.27 -5.17 9.35
CA ALA A 26 -3.81 -5.75 10.61
C ALA A 26 -3.89 -7.27 10.62
N PHE A 27 -4.90 -7.88 9.99
CA PHE A 27 -5.07 -9.33 10.02
C PHE A 27 -3.92 -10.09 9.34
N PRO A 28 -3.47 -9.74 8.12
CA PRO A 28 -2.31 -10.37 7.50
C PRO A 28 -1.02 -10.11 8.28
N LEU A 29 -0.84 -8.89 8.83
CA LEU A 29 0.35 -8.50 9.60
C LEU A 29 0.43 -9.27 10.93
N VAL A 30 -0.67 -9.34 11.67
CA VAL A 30 -0.77 -10.09 12.93
C VAL A 30 -0.65 -11.58 12.67
N LEU A 31 -1.23 -12.10 11.59
CA LEU A 31 -1.11 -13.50 11.20
C LEU A 31 0.32 -13.86 10.77
N THR A 32 1.01 -13.00 10.02
CA THR A 32 2.42 -13.23 9.64
C THR A 32 3.36 -13.13 10.83
N ILE A 33 3.14 -12.21 11.76
CA ILE A 33 3.89 -12.15 13.02
C ILE A 33 3.66 -13.42 13.85
N LEU A 34 2.40 -13.86 14.02
CA LEU A 34 2.07 -15.08 14.75
C LEU A 34 2.66 -16.33 14.11
N LEU A 35 2.52 -16.49 12.79
CA LEU A 35 3.11 -17.62 12.06
C LEU A 35 4.64 -17.58 12.11
N GLY A 36 5.24 -16.39 11.98
CA GLY A 36 6.68 -16.18 12.14
C GLY A 36 7.19 -16.63 13.51
N VAL A 37 6.52 -16.18 14.59
CA VAL A 37 6.85 -16.59 15.97
C VAL A 37 6.60 -18.09 16.22
N MET A 38 5.59 -18.69 15.59
CA MET A 38 5.32 -20.13 15.71
C MET A 38 6.36 -20.99 14.98
N ILE A 39 6.89 -20.51 13.85
CA ILE A 39 7.98 -21.15 13.09
C ILE A 39 9.33 -21.01 13.83
N ASP A 40 9.54 -19.89 14.54
CA ASP A 40 10.76 -19.54 15.28
C ASP A 40 11.09 -20.52 16.44
N LYS A 41 10.11 -21.27 16.97
CA LYS A 41 10.39 -22.29 18.00
C LYS A 41 11.28 -23.46 17.54
N LYS A 42 11.56 -23.58 16.24
CA LYS A 42 12.34 -24.69 15.66
C LYS A 42 13.60 -24.27 14.90
N LEU A 43 13.78 -22.97 14.63
CA LEU A 43 14.84 -22.41 13.79
C LEU A 43 15.28 -21.11 14.46
N GLU A 44 16.47 -21.04 15.06
CA GLU A 44 17.01 -19.84 15.72
C GLU A 44 17.26 -18.68 14.72
N THR A 45 16.18 -18.09 14.17
CA THR A 45 16.22 -17.19 12.99
C THR A 45 15.40 -15.92 13.22
N PHE A 46 15.42 -15.45 14.48
CA PHE A 46 14.72 -14.27 14.98
C PHE A 46 14.75 -13.02 14.06
N PRO A 47 15.81 -12.71 13.28
CA PRO A 47 15.78 -11.53 12.39
C PRO A 47 15.03 -11.72 11.07
N ILE A 48 14.97 -12.93 10.47
CA ILE A 48 14.49 -13.10 9.09
C ILE A 48 12.96 -13.05 9.01
N ALA A 49 12.25 -13.62 9.98
CA ALA A 49 10.79 -13.58 10.02
C ALA A 49 10.24 -12.16 10.29
N LEU A 50 10.95 -11.35 11.09
CA LEU A 50 10.62 -9.94 11.29
C LEU A 50 10.83 -9.13 10.01
N ILE A 51 11.91 -9.40 9.27
CA ILE A 51 12.19 -8.76 7.98
C ILE A 51 11.11 -9.12 6.96
N ILE A 52 10.73 -10.39 6.82
CA ILE A 52 9.68 -10.84 5.88
C ILE A 52 8.31 -10.23 6.23
N SER A 53 7.94 -10.13 7.51
CA SER A 53 6.67 -9.52 7.92
C SER A 53 6.65 -8.00 7.67
N VAL A 54 7.77 -7.31 7.86
CA VAL A 54 7.93 -5.89 7.49
C VAL A 54 7.86 -5.73 5.96
N LEU A 55 8.46 -6.63 5.18
CA LEU A 55 8.44 -6.59 3.71
C LEU A 55 7.05 -6.80 3.12
N ILE A 56 6.26 -7.72 3.68
CA ILE A 56 4.86 -7.92 3.30
C ILE A 56 4.02 -6.70 3.73
N GLY A 57 4.30 -6.11 4.90
CA GLY A 57 3.73 -4.82 5.32
C GLY A 57 4.11 -3.65 4.39
N ILE A 58 5.32 -3.68 3.82
CA ILE A 58 5.79 -2.70 2.82
C ILE A 58 5.09 -2.92 1.49
N GLY A 59 4.72 -4.14 1.07
CA GLY A 59 3.98 -4.36 -0.19
C GLY A 59 2.60 -3.68 -0.25
N LEU A 60 2.04 -3.37 0.92
CA LEU A 60 0.72 -2.75 1.07
C LEU A 60 0.75 -1.23 0.82
N ALA A 61 1.85 -0.56 1.15
CA ALA A 61 2.00 0.88 0.99
C ALA A 61 2.04 1.33 -0.49
N PRO A 62 2.83 0.71 -1.40
CA PRO A 62 2.76 0.92 -2.83
C PRO A 62 1.37 0.61 -3.38
N ALA A 63 0.74 -0.49 -2.95
CA ALA A 63 -0.59 -0.87 -3.44
C ALA A 63 -1.63 0.24 -3.16
N ILE A 64 -1.63 0.80 -1.95
CA ILE A 64 -2.50 1.92 -1.58
C ILE A 64 -2.11 3.19 -2.36
N ALA A 65 -0.82 3.49 -2.48
CA ALA A 65 -0.35 4.66 -3.22
C ALA A 65 -0.78 4.59 -4.69
N ILE A 66 -0.60 3.43 -5.34
CA ILE A 66 -1.00 3.18 -6.73
C ILE A 66 -2.51 3.30 -6.89
N ALA A 67 -3.30 2.75 -5.98
CA ALA A 67 -4.76 2.89 -6.01
C ALA A 67 -5.22 4.35 -5.93
N LEU A 68 -4.60 5.14 -5.03
CA LEU A 68 -4.90 6.57 -4.88
C LEU A 68 -4.45 7.37 -6.11
N ILE A 69 -3.25 7.11 -6.62
CA ILE A 69 -2.71 7.75 -7.83
C ILE A 69 -3.60 7.44 -9.03
N GLY A 70 -3.98 6.18 -9.23
CA GLY A 70 -4.84 5.75 -10.33
C GLY A 70 -6.24 6.35 -10.25
N SER A 71 -6.83 6.38 -9.05
CA SER A 71 -8.14 7.01 -8.82
C SER A 71 -8.12 8.50 -9.16
N LYS A 72 -7.12 9.24 -8.66
CA LYS A 72 -7.01 10.69 -8.91
C LYS A 72 -6.59 11.02 -10.34
N GLY A 73 -5.73 10.21 -10.95
CA GLY A 73 -5.37 10.34 -12.35
C GLY A 73 -6.57 10.14 -13.27
N SER A 74 -7.38 9.12 -13.01
CA SER A 74 -8.61 8.85 -13.77
C SER A 74 -9.65 9.95 -13.61
N GLU A 75 -9.83 10.49 -12.39
CA GLU A 75 -10.72 11.64 -12.12
C GLU A 75 -10.24 12.90 -12.89
N ALA A 76 -8.93 13.16 -12.90
CA ALA A 76 -8.35 14.30 -13.62
C ALA A 76 -8.51 14.18 -15.13
N ILE A 77 -8.29 12.97 -15.70
CA ILE A 77 -8.51 12.69 -17.13
C ILE A 77 -9.99 12.86 -17.49
N GLY A 78 -10.90 12.36 -16.66
CA GLY A 78 -12.35 12.51 -16.90
C GLY A 78 -12.83 13.96 -16.87
N ARG A 79 -12.18 14.83 -16.09
CA ARG A 79 -12.48 16.27 -16.03
C ARG A 79 -11.85 17.07 -17.17
N ASN A 80 -10.67 16.66 -17.64
CA ASN A 80 -9.98 17.31 -18.74
C ASN A 80 -9.34 16.26 -19.69
N PRO A 81 -10.09 15.78 -20.68
CA PRO A 81 -9.62 14.75 -21.62
C PRO A 81 -8.42 15.21 -22.47
N GLU A 82 -8.31 16.50 -22.77
CA GLU A 82 -7.22 17.06 -23.57
C GLU A 82 -5.87 16.97 -22.84
N ALA A 83 -5.89 16.99 -21.50
CA ALA A 83 -4.69 16.83 -20.67
C ALA A 83 -4.30 15.36 -20.43
N ALA A 84 -5.02 14.39 -21.02
CA ALA A 84 -4.89 12.97 -20.66
C ALA A 84 -3.47 12.43 -20.78
N SER A 85 -2.78 12.73 -21.89
CA SER A 85 -1.40 12.26 -22.12
C SER A 85 -0.44 12.76 -21.03
N LYS A 86 -0.53 14.04 -20.66
CA LYS A 86 0.34 14.64 -19.63
C LYS A 86 0.04 14.07 -18.23
N VAL A 87 -1.23 13.88 -17.90
CA VAL A 87 -1.65 13.25 -16.63
C VAL A 87 -1.17 11.80 -16.58
N GLN A 88 -1.33 11.04 -17.66
CA GLN A 88 -0.92 9.64 -17.72
C GLN A 88 0.59 9.48 -17.55
N THR A 89 1.40 10.33 -18.19
CA THR A 89 2.86 10.31 -18.01
C THR A 89 3.26 10.55 -16.55
N SER A 90 2.67 11.58 -15.91
CA SER A 90 2.93 11.87 -14.49
C SER A 90 2.45 10.74 -13.57
N MET A 91 1.32 10.12 -13.90
CA MET A 91 0.70 9.03 -13.15
C MET A 91 1.59 7.77 -13.17
N ILE A 92 2.07 7.36 -14.35
CA ILE A 92 2.96 6.21 -14.52
C ILE A 92 4.28 6.45 -13.77
N LEU A 93 4.87 7.65 -13.87
CA LEU A 93 6.11 7.97 -13.16
C LEU A 93 5.92 7.89 -11.64
N SER A 94 4.80 8.39 -11.12
CA SER A 94 4.47 8.32 -9.69
C SER A 94 4.27 6.88 -9.21
N ILE A 95 3.61 6.04 -10.02
CA ILE A 95 3.44 4.60 -9.76
C ILE A 95 4.80 3.90 -9.73
N ALA A 96 5.67 4.17 -10.70
CA ALA A 96 7.00 3.58 -10.76
C ALA A 96 7.85 3.92 -9.53
N PHE A 97 7.81 5.17 -9.05
CA PHE A 97 8.49 5.55 -7.81
C PHE A 97 7.87 4.90 -6.57
N ALA A 98 6.54 4.75 -6.52
CA ALA A 98 5.88 4.06 -5.42
C ALA A 98 6.28 2.57 -5.35
N GLU A 99 6.43 1.90 -6.49
CA GLU A 99 6.85 0.50 -6.56
C GLU A 99 8.35 0.29 -6.30
N ALA A 100 9.21 1.26 -6.66
CA ALA A 100 10.66 1.12 -6.53
C ALA A 100 11.10 0.77 -5.09
N ILE A 101 10.42 1.33 -4.09
CA ILE A 101 10.70 1.05 -2.67
C ILE A 101 10.40 -0.43 -2.34
N ALA A 102 9.31 -0.99 -2.86
CA ALA A 102 8.97 -2.39 -2.66
C ALA A 102 9.93 -3.33 -3.38
N ILE A 103 10.41 -2.96 -4.56
CA ILE A 103 11.42 -3.75 -5.29
C ILE A 103 12.74 -3.79 -4.52
N TYR A 104 13.21 -2.67 -3.96
CA TYR A 104 14.41 -2.67 -3.11
C TYR A 104 14.26 -3.56 -1.89
N ALA A 105 13.09 -3.50 -1.25
CA ALA A 105 12.77 -4.34 -0.11
C ALA A 105 12.79 -5.84 -0.50
N LEU A 106 12.18 -6.21 -1.64
CA LEU A 106 12.19 -7.56 -2.18
C LEU A 106 13.61 -8.05 -2.50
N VAL A 107 14.44 -7.21 -3.14
CA VAL A 107 15.84 -7.58 -3.47
C VAL A 107 16.64 -7.88 -2.21
N VAL A 108 16.55 -7.04 -1.17
CA VAL A 108 17.24 -7.28 0.11
C VAL A 108 16.75 -8.58 0.76
N ALA A 109 15.44 -8.86 0.69
CA ALA A 109 14.85 -10.10 1.17
C ALA A 109 15.44 -11.33 0.49
N LEU A 110 15.54 -11.29 -0.84
CA LEU A 110 16.06 -12.40 -1.65
C LEU A 110 17.54 -12.61 -1.37
N ILE A 111 18.32 -11.54 -1.16
CA ILE A 111 19.73 -11.65 -0.77
C ILE A 111 19.85 -12.37 0.57
N ILE A 112 19.10 -11.96 1.59
CA ILE A 112 19.13 -12.60 2.92
C ILE A 112 18.68 -14.06 2.87
N LEU A 113 17.76 -14.41 1.95
CA LEU A 113 17.23 -15.77 1.84
C LEU A 113 18.20 -16.75 1.18
N PHE A 114 19.07 -16.29 0.28
CA PHE A 114 19.90 -17.14 -0.59
C PHE A 114 21.42 -16.96 -0.42
N VAL A 115 21.86 -16.02 0.42
CA VAL A 115 23.29 -15.80 0.77
C VAL A 115 23.51 -16.11 2.24
#